data_AF-A0A7Z0RW69-F1
#
_entry.id   AF-A0A7Z0RW69-F1
#
_cell.length_a   1.000
_cell.length_b   1.000
_cell.length_c   1.000
_cell.angle_alpha   90.00
_cell.angle_beta   90.00
_cell.angle_gamma   90.00
#
_symmetry.space_group_name_H-M   'P 1'
#
loop_
_entity.id
_entity.type
_entity.pdbx_description
1 polymer ?
#
loop_
_entity_poly.entity_id
_entity_poly.type
_entity_poly.pdbx_seq_one_letter_code
_entity_poly.pdbx_strand_id
1 'polypeptide(L)'
;MFALPDCAVEIAAYYEVPIQVVAAVRQQESGSRGQAVGRIGPNKNGTYDLGAMQINTWWLDPETNRNHLQQWGITEQELLENECTNIAVGTWILYENITRYGDWEAALAAYNAGSPESPVGQQYANQVLATLGDQYQ
;
A
#
# COMPACT_ATOMS: atom_id res chain seq x y z
N MET A 1 -17.41 10.58 -3.36
CA MET A 1 -16.26 10.56 -4.27
C MET A 1 -15.10 11.18 -3.52
N PHE A 2 -14.12 10.38 -3.11
CA PHE A 2 -12.86 10.86 -2.54
C PHE A 2 -11.90 11.09 -3.71
N ALA A 3 -11.18 12.20 -3.71
CA ALA A 3 -10.21 12.50 -4.73
C ALA A 3 -8.83 11.97 -4.29
N LEU A 4 -8.14 11.28 -5.20
CA LEU A 4 -6.72 11.03 -5.06
C LEU A 4 -5.94 12.33 -5.30
N PRO A 5 -4.74 12.50 -4.72
CA PRO A 5 -3.87 13.60 -5.10
C PRO A 5 -3.41 13.47 -6.56
N ASP A 6 -3.13 14.60 -7.21
CA ASP A 6 -2.84 14.67 -8.66
C ASP A 6 -1.68 13.75 -9.10
N CYS A 7 -0.69 13.54 -8.22
CA CYS A 7 0.46 12.68 -8.47
C CYS A 7 0.09 11.19 -8.65
N ALA A 8 -1.06 10.74 -8.15
CA ALA A 8 -1.41 9.32 -8.13
C ALA A 8 -1.49 8.72 -9.54
N VAL A 9 -1.97 9.50 -10.52
CA VAL A 9 -2.07 9.04 -11.92
C VAL A 9 -0.68 8.82 -12.53
N GLU A 10 0.25 9.74 -12.30
CA GLU A 10 1.62 9.65 -12.81
C GLU A 10 2.38 8.51 -12.14
N ILE A 11 2.23 8.34 -10.82
CA ILE A 11 2.83 7.25 -10.06
C ILE A 11 2.31 5.88 -10.54
N ALA A 12 0.99 5.74 -10.69
CA ALA A 12 0.37 4.51 -11.18
C ALA A 12 0.89 4.16 -12.58
N ALA A 13 0.96 5.14 -13.47
CA ALA A 13 1.50 4.95 -14.83
C ALA A 13 2.99 4.56 -14.81
N TYR A 14 3.81 5.18 -13.95
CA TYR A 14 5.24 4.88 -13.84
C TYR A 14 5.52 3.44 -13.43
N TYR A 15 4.75 2.91 -12.47
CA TYR A 15 4.88 1.52 -12.01
C TYR A 15 4.05 0.51 -12.81
N GLU A 16 3.34 0.96 -13.86
CA GLU A 16 2.42 0.13 -14.64
C GLU A 16 1.34 -0.58 -13.77
N VAL A 17 0.98 0.05 -12.64
CA VAL A 17 -0.10 -0.41 -11.76
C VAL A 17 -1.38 0.32 -12.17
N PRO A 18 -2.51 -0.37 -12.39
CA PRO A 18 -3.76 0.29 -12.73
C PRO A 18 -4.20 1.27 -11.65
N ILE A 19 -4.52 2.51 -12.04
CA ILE A 19 -4.94 3.57 -11.11
C ILE A 19 -6.16 3.16 -10.26
N GLN A 20 -7.03 2.31 -10.79
CA GLN A 20 -8.18 1.77 -10.05
C GLN A 20 -7.73 0.94 -8.84
N VAL A 21 -6.67 0.13 -8.99
CA VAL A 21 -6.12 -0.66 -7.88
C VAL A 21 -5.52 0.25 -6.82
N VAL A 22 -4.72 1.26 -7.22
CA VAL A 22 -4.15 2.24 -6.29
C VAL A 22 -5.26 2.98 -5.53
N ALA A 23 -6.31 3.41 -6.23
CA ALA A 23 -7.47 4.08 -5.63
C ALA A 23 -8.20 3.19 -4.63
N ALA A 24 -8.42 1.91 -4.98
CA ALA A 24 -9.12 0.95 -4.15
C ALA A 24 -8.32 0.62 -2.88
N VAL A 25 -7.01 0.40 -3.00
CA VAL A 25 -6.13 0.17 -1.85
C VAL A 25 -6.11 1.39 -0.93
N ARG A 26 -5.87 2.60 -1.46
CA ARG A 26 -5.89 3.83 -0.65
C ARG A 26 -7.22 3.99 0.08
N GLN A 27 -8.33 3.74 -0.60
CA GLN A 27 -9.66 3.80 0.00
C GLN A 27 -9.86 2.75 1.09
N GLN A 28 -9.40 1.52 0.88
CA GLN A 28 -9.48 0.45 1.86
C GLN A 28 -8.64 0.76 3.11
N GLU A 29 -7.47 1.37 2.94
CA GLU A 29 -6.54 1.67 4.03
C GLU A 29 -6.97 2.88 4.88
N SER A 30 -7.41 3.97 4.25
CA SER A 30 -7.62 5.24 4.95
C SER A 30 -8.97 5.90 4.70
N GLY A 31 -9.84 5.29 3.90
CA GLY A 31 -11.16 5.80 3.59
C GLY A 31 -11.13 7.24 3.07
N SER A 32 -12.05 8.08 3.56
CA SER A 32 -12.05 9.51 3.22
C SER A 32 -10.96 10.32 3.94
N ARG A 33 -10.29 9.76 4.96
CA ARG A 33 -9.29 10.47 5.76
C ARG A 33 -7.96 10.61 5.03
N GLY A 34 -7.60 9.65 4.17
CA GLY A 34 -6.34 9.71 3.44
C GLY A 34 -5.15 9.81 4.38
N GLN A 35 -4.26 10.74 4.05
CA GLN A 35 -3.08 11.04 4.85
C GLN A 35 -3.40 11.42 6.31
N ALA A 36 -4.57 12.02 6.57
CA ALA A 36 -5.00 12.40 7.92
C ALA A 36 -5.38 11.21 8.83
N VAL A 37 -5.31 9.97 8.34
CA VAL A 37 -5.34 8.78 9.21
C VAL A 37 -4.11 8.75 10.12
N GLY A 38 -2.97 9.28 9.66
CA GLY A 38 -1.73 9.36 10.41
C GLY A 38 -1.12 7.99 10.68
N ARG A 39 -0.75 7.76 11.94
CA ARG A 39 -0.05 6.56 12.41
C ARG A 39 -1.00 5.67 13.20
N ILE A 40 -1.14 4.41 12.79
CA ILE A 40 -2.00 3.41 13.43
C ILE A 40 -1.15 2.27 14.01
N GLY A 41 -1.56 1.74 15.16
CA GLY A 41 -0.84 0.68 15.90
C GLY A 41 -0.74 0.97 17.40
N PRO A 42 0.22 0.35 18.12
CA PRO A 42 1.17 -0.63 17.59
C PRO A 42 0.47 -1.92 17.14
N ASN A 43 1.01 -2.51 16.07
CA ASN A 43 0.69 -3.86 15.66
C ASN A 43 1.24 -4.87 16.66
N LYS A 44 0.80 -6.14 16.58
CA LYS A 44 1.22 -7.20 17.53
C LYS A 44 2.74 -7.41 17.60
N ASN A 45 3.44 -7.12 16.50
CA ASN A 45 4.90 -7.19 16.38
C ASN A 45 5.62 -5.86 16.72
N GLY A 46 4.89 -4.84 17.19
CA GLY A 46 5.44 -3.53 17.57
C GLY A 46 5.63 -2.54 16.43
N THR A 47 5.28 -2.91 15.18
CA THR A 47 5.34 -1.97 14.05
C THR A 47 4.10 -1.09 13.98
N TYR A 48 4.13 -0.05 13.14
CA TYR A 48 3.03 0.89 12.94
C TYR A 48 2.74 1.06 11.46
N ASP A 49 1.51 1.43 11.13
CA ASP A 49 1.08 1.69 9.76
C ASP A 49 0.91 3.19 9.52
N LEU A 50 1.45 3.70 8.41
CA LEU A 50 1.66 5.12 8.18
C LEU A 50 0.88 5.64 6.97
N GLY A 51 0.11 6.72 7.19
CA GLY A 51 -0.45 7.56 6.13
C GLY A 51 -1.51 6.88 5.26
N ALA A 52 -1.74 7.45 4.07
CA ALA A 52 -2.89 7.15 3.22
C ALA A 52 -2.98 5.70 2.73
N MET A 53 -1.85 5.04 2.52
CA MET A 53 -1.74 3.64 2.11
C MET A 53 -1.23 2.73 3.24
N GLN A 54 -1.18 3.25 4.48
CA GLN A 54 -0.85 2.48 5.68
C GLN A 54 0.45 1.67 5.56
N ILE A 55 1.51 2.34 5.08
CA ILE A 55 2.83 1.72 4.90
C ILE A 55 3.41 1.32 6.26
N ASN A 56 3.70 0.04 6.44
CA ASN A 56 4.23 -0.47 7.69
C ASN A 56 5.67 0.02 7.96
N THR A 57 5.98 0.38 9.20
CA THR A 57 7.33 0.81 9.62
C THR A 57 8.41 -0.26 9.43
N TRP A 58 8.04 -1.53 9.21
CA TRP A 58 8.99 -2.58 8.79
C TRP A 58 9.77 -2.20 7.51
N TRP A 59 9.17 -1.43 6.60
CA TRP A 59 9.85 -0.92 5.41
C TRP A 59 10.93 0.14 5.73
N LEU A 60 10.96 0.67 6.94
CA LEU A 60 11.98 1.61 7.40
C LEU A 60 13.10 0.93 8.20
N ASP A 61 12.95 -0.35 8.55
CA ASP A 61 13.83 -1.04 9.46
C ASP A 61 15.08 -1.59 8.73
N PRO A 62 16.28 -1.04 8.98
CA PRO A 62 17.50 -1.48 8.31
C PRO A 62 18.00 -2.86 8.80
N GLU A 63 17.55 -3.32 9.96
CA GLU A 63 17.97 -4.60 10.54
C GLU A 63 17.20 -5.76 9.91
N THR A 64 15.89 -5.56 9.67
CA THR A 64 15.00 -6.62 9.19
C THR A 64 14.64 -6.49 7.71
N ASN A 65 14.91 -5.33 7.08
CA ASN A 65 14.66 -5.12 5.66
C ASN A 65 15.88 -4.55 4.92
N ARG A 66 16.45 -5.35 4.01
CA ARG A 66 17.59 -4.95 3.18
C ARG A 66 17.23 -3.92 2.10
N ASN A 67 15.96 -3.78 1.76
CA ASN A 67 15.43 -2.78 0.82
C ASN A 67 14.69 -1.67 1.57
N HIS A 68 15.15 -1.32 2.78
CA HIS A 68 14.50 -0.31 3.60
C HIS A 68 14.52 1.07 2.91
N LEU A 69 13.41 1.78 3.04
CA LEU A 69 13.15 3.03 2.31
C LEU A 69 14.09 4.17 2.70
N GLN A 70 14.73 4.11 3.88
CA GLN A 70 15.67 5.15 4.30
C GLN A 70 16.89 5.23 3.38
N GLN A 71 17.26 4.16 2.66
CA GLN A 71 18.33 4.21 1.65
C GLN A 71 17.98 5.13 0.47
N TRP A 72 16.68 5.36 0.24
CA TRP A 72 16.16 6.29 -0.77
C TRP A 72 15.81 7.66 -0.19
N GLY A 73 16.20 7.93 1.06
CA GLY A 73 15.90 9.19 1.75
C GLY A 73 14.44 9.31 2.23
N ILE A 74 13.65 8.24 2.15
CA ILE A 74 12.25 8.23 2.60
C ILE A 74 12.23 7.93 4.10
N THR A 75 11.58 8.80 4.88
CA THR A 75 11.49 8.73 6.33
C THR A 75 10.06 8.46 6.80
N GLU A 76 9.87 8.11 8.08
CA GLU A 76 8.53 8.04 8.68
C GLU A 76 7.78 9.36 8.56
N GLN A 77 8.47 10.50 8.76
CA GLN A 77 7.88 11.82 8.62
C GLN A 77 7.41 12.07 7.18
N GLU A 78 8.23 11.73 6.18
CA GLU A 78 7.86 11.87 4.77
C GLU A 78 6.62 11.03 4.44
N LEU A 79 6.55 9.79 4.93
CA LEU A 79 5.39 8.93 4.78
C LEU A 79 4.14 9.44 5.50
N LEU A 80 4.27 10.29 6.52
CA LEU A 80 3.18 10.88 7.30
C LEU A 80 2.74 12.26 6.80
N GLU A 81 3.62 13.03 6.16
CA GLU A 81 3.35 14.41 5.76
C GLU A 81 3.12 14.56 4.24
N ASN A 82 3.62 13.63 3.43
CA ASN A 82 3.51 13.67 1.97
C ASN A 82 2.71 12.49 1.42
N GLU A 83 1.44 12.75 1.05
CA GLU A 83 0.55 11.72 0.48
C GLU A 83 1.09 11.16 -0.84
N CYS A 84 1.79 11.95 -1.66
CA CYS A 84 2.39 11.47 -2.90
C CYS A 84 3.54 10.49 -2.65
N THR A 85 4.40 10.77 -1.66
CA THR A 85 5.46 9.82 -1.28
C THR A 85 4.85 8.54 -0.71
N ASN A 86 3.83 8.65 0.13
CA ASN A 86 3.11 7.49 0.68
C ASN A 86 2.48 6.65 -0.44
N ILE A 87 1.82 7.29 -1.42
CA ILE A 87 1.25 6.61 -2.59
C ILE A 87 2.31 5.98 -3.47
N ALA A 88 3.45 6.66 -3.70
CA ALA A 88 4.56 6.12 -4.47
C ALA A 88 5.10 4.83 -3.86
N VAL A 89 5.27 4.81 -2.54
CA VAL A 89 5.74 3.61 -1.82
C VAL A 89 4.70 2.49 -1.86
N GLY A 90 3.43 2.79 -1.59
CA GLY A 90 2.38 1.77 -1.67
C GLY A 90 2.24 1.19 -3.08
N THR A 91 2.34 2.02 -4.11
CA THR A 91 2.29 1.58 -5.51
C THR A 91 3.50 0.74 -5.89
N TRP A 92 4.70 1.11 -5.40
CA TRP A 92 5.90 0.29 -5.59
C TRP A 92 5.76 -1.10 -4.96
N ILE A 93 5.20 -1.21 -3.74
CA ILE A 93 4.95 -2.51 -3.10
C ILE A 93 3.94 -3.34 -3.90
N LEU A 94 2.88 -2.71 -4.41
CA LEU A 94 1.90 -3.38 -5.29
C LEU A 94 2.57 -3.91 -6.56
N TYR A 95 3.44 -3.11 -7.19
CA TYR A 95 4.22 -3.49 -8.36
C TYR A 95 5.13 -4.70 -8.10
N GLU A 96 5.89 -4.67 -6.99
CA GLU A 96 6.75 -5.80 -6.59
C GLU A 96 5.92 -7.08 -6.39
N ASN A 97 4.77 -6.95 -5.72
CA ASN A 97 3.90 -8.08 -5.44
C ASN A 97 3.24 -8.65 -6.71
N ILE A 98 2.68 -7.82 -7.59
CA ILE A 98 2.06 -8.31 -8.83
C ILE A 98 3.10 -8.93 -9.76
N THR A 99 4.31 -8.36 -9.83
CA THR A 99 5.43 -8.93 -10.59
C THR A 99 5.86 -10.28 -10.03
N ARG A 100 5.83 -10.43 -8.70
CA ARG A 100 6.24 -11.67 -8.02
C ARG A 100 5.20 -12.79 -8.10
N TYR A 101 3.91 -12.47 -7.94
CA TYR A 101 2.87 -13.47 -7.78
C TYR A 101 2.02 -13.68 -9.05
N GLY A 102 1.92 -12.68 -9.93
CA GLY A 102 1.27 -12.80 -11.24
C GLY A 102 -0.24 -12.56 -11.25
N ASP A 103 -0.89 -12.42 -10.10
CA ASP A 103 -2.32 -12.11 -9.98
C ASP A 103 -2.61 -11.10 -8.84
N TRP A 104 -3.72 -10.38 -8.95
CA TRP A 104 -4.08 -9.32 -8.00
C TRP A 104 -4.55 -9.84 -6.65
N GLU A 105 -5.17 -11.02 -6.59
CA GLU A 105 -5.62 -11.60 -5.32
C GLU A 105 -4.41 -11.88 -4.41
N ALA A 106 -3.41 -12.60 -4.93
CA ALA A 106 -2.16 -12.88 -4.25
C ALA A 106 -1.37 -11.60 -3.94
N ALA A 107 -1.29 -10.67 -4.90
CA ALA A 107 -0.55 -9.43 -4.71
C ALA A 107 -1.12 -8.53 -3.60
N LEU A 108 -2.45 -8.39 -3.55
CA LEU A 108 -3.14 -7.62 -2.52
C LEU A 108 -3.11 -8.33 -1.16
N ALA A 109 -3.23 -9.65 -1.13
CA ALA A 109 -3.09 -10.42 0.10
C ALA A 109 -1.69 -10.27 0.71
N ALA A 110 -0.65 -10.33 -0.13
CA ALA A 110 0.72 -10.08 0.29
C ALA A 110 0.97 -8.62 0.67
N TYR A 111 0.30 -7.65 0.03
CA TYR A 111 0.39 -6.23 0.42
C TYR A 111 -0.05 -6.02 1.87
N ASN A 112 -1.20 -6.59 2.23
CA ASN A 112 -1.77 -6.41 3.57
C ASN A 112 -1.07 -7.24 4.66
N ALA A 113 -0.73 -8.50 4.35
CA ALA A 113 -0.31 -9.46 5.37
C ALA A 113 1.12 -10.00 5.20
N GLY A 114 1.85 -9.55 4.18
CA GLY A 114 3.20 -10.03 3.86
C GLY A 114 3.25 -11.43 3.23
N SER A 115 2.12 -12.12 3.09
CA SER A 115 2.01 -13.44 2.45
C SER A 115 0.69 -13.58 1.68
N PRO A 116 0.73 -14.11 0.44
CA PRO A 116 -0.49 -14.35 -0.34
C PRO A 116 -1.39 -15.46 0.25
N GLU A 117 -0.83 -16.32 1.11
CA GLU A 117 -1.53 -17.44 1.74
C GLU A 117 -2.20 -17.05 3.07
N SER A 118 -2.01 -15.80 3.52
CA SER A 118 -2.61 -15.31 4.76
C SER A 118 -4.14 -15.24 4.62
N PRO A 119 -4.93 -15.89 5.49
CA PRO A 119 -6.39 -15.79 5.43
C PRO A 119 -6.91 -14.36 5.59
N VAL A 120 -6.23 -13.55 6.41
CA VAL A 120 -6.56 -12.11 6.59
C VAL A 120 -6.20 -11.33 5.33
N GLY A 121 -5.06 -11.63 4.71
CA GLY A 121 -4.66 -11.02 3.44
C GLY A 121 -5.63 -11.37 2.31
N GLN A 122 -6.05 -12.63 2.20
CA GLN A 122 -7.05 -13.06 1.22
C GLN A 122 -8.40 -12.37 1.43
N GLN A 123 -8.84 -12.21 2.69
CA GLN A 123 -10.05 -11.46 3.00
C GLN A 123 -9.91 -9.99 2.56
N TYR A 124 -8.77 -9.36 2.84
CA TYR A 124 -8.46 -8.01 2.41
C TYR A 124 -8.49 -7.88 0.88
N ALA A 125 -7.82 -8.80 0.16
CA ALA A 125 -7.78 -8.82 -1.29
C ALA A 125 -9.20 -8.89 -1.88
N ASN A 126 -10.04 -9.79 -1.36
CA ASN A 126 -11.44 -9.90 -1.77
C ASN A 126 -12.23 -8.61 -1.55
N GLN A 127 -12.00 -7.89 -0.45
CA GLN A 127 -12.66 -6.62 -0.18
C GLN A 127 -12.23 -5.54 -1.17
N VAL A 128 -10.94 -5.44 -1.47
CA VAL A 128 -10.41 -4.50 -2.47
C VAL A 128 -10.94 -4.86 -3.87
N LEU A 129 -10.84 -6.12 -4.28
CA LEU A 129 -11.30 -6.60 -5.57
C LEU A 129 -12.81 -6.44 -5.76
N ALA A 130 -13.62 -6.55 -4.70
CA ALA A 130 -15.06 -6.31 -4.78
C ALA A 130 -15.42 -4.84 -5.07
N THR A 131 -14.50 -3.91 -4.83
CA THR A 131 -14.66 -2.49 -5.24
C THR A 131 -14.23 -2.26 -6.69
N LEU A 132 -13.57 -3.25 -7.29
CA LEU A 132 -13.10 -3.26 -8.67
C LEU A 132 -14.06 -4.12 -9.52
N GLY A 133 -14.18 -3.80 -10.81
CA GLY A 133 -15.01 -4.60 -11.72
C GLY A 133 -14.37 -5.96 -12.03
N ASP A 134 -15.15 -6.84 -12.67
CA ASP A 134 -14.82 -8.26 -12.96
C ASP A 134 -13.47 -8.50 -13.66
N GLN A 135 -12.86 -7.49 -14.28
CA GLN A 135 -11.54 -7.61 -14.94
C GLN A 135 -10.36 -7.86 -13.98
N TYR A 136 -10.58 -7.76 -12.66
CA TYR A 136 -9.58 -7.99 -11.62
C TYR A 136 -9.87 -9.24 -10.76
N GLN A 137 -10.95 -9.96 -11.07
CA GLN A 137 -11.32 -11.24 -10.47
C GLN A 137 -10.82 -12.40 -11.33
#